data_AF-A0A974P0N9-F1
#
_entry.id   AF-A0A974P0N9-F1
#
_cell.length_a   1.000
_cell.length_b   1.000
_cell.length_c   1.000
_cell.angle_alpha   90.00
_cell.angle_beta   90.00
_cell.angle_gamma   90.00
#
_symmetry.space_group_name_H-M   'P 1'
#
loop_
_entity.id
_entity.type
_entity.pdbx_description
1 polymer ?
#
loop_
_entity_poly.entity_id
_entity_poly.type
_entity_poly.pdbx_seq_one_letter_code
_entity_poly.pdbx_strand_id
1 'polypeptide(L)'
;MTVTFDTNILLNYYQGRAGALTTAGATNAAVKKYAPSAPWLPGAQTASNTPALMTTAVKNAMLGHKLVDESAAKLDLAGASADYKKLFALYQGIDTLAGVVDQMSAKNVNSADKARIQSVFTKGLAEITAYTDQLDLDQLRLTRASVSDKAKSTVGVSRAKTDYTTPPLVSGDVNAPVDAFQGDVKFNISIKRVNTIHDVAIDLDEMGATPRNMANVTAYINGKLGDAEVGTSVSSLRIPGGDRMVQIAGKATKVGVNPDQWAMKFNIDSGDTLTFSAPKTEPAIYLAQSVGNPDPDGKSTTKDGVITSQLLKVQTDTTDVTPPPQATGVANFIDGRVWSKDMEKSVGAVHATQVAPDGSVYVLADVTDRTAGQAIKGTRTSLF
;
A
#
# COMPACT_ATOMS: atom_id res chain seq x y z
N MET A 1 8.34 -74.09 45.12
CA MET A 1 8.82 -72.89 44.42
C MET A 1 7.81 -71.78 44.63
N THR A 2 8.09 -70.87 45.55
CA THR A 2 7.27 -69.69 45.84
C THR A 2 7.66 -68.60 44.86
N VAL A 3 6.70 -68.09 44.08
CA VAL A 3 6.92 -66.92 43.22
C VAL A 3 6.77 -65.68 44.10
N THR A 4 7.88 -65.03 44.41
CA THR A 4 7.91 -63.78 45.18
C THR A 4 7.60 -62.62 44.23
N PHE A 5 6.54 -61.88 44.49
CA PHE A 5 6.25 -60.64 43.77
C PHE A 5 7.09 -59.49 44.34
N ASP A 6 7.93 -58.87 43.52
CA ASP A 6 8.70 -57.69 43.92
C ASP A 6 7.79 -56.46 43.89
N THR A 7 7.37 -56.04 45.08
CA THR A 7 6.47 -54.89 45.30
C THR A 7 7.13 -53.55 44.95
N ASN A 8 8.46 -53.51 44.78
CA ASN A 8 9.17 -52.29 44.39
C ASN A 8 8.90 -51.88 42.94
N ILE A 9 8.58 -52.83 42.06
CA ILE A 9 8.29 -52.54 40.65
C ILE A 9 6.97 -51.77 40.52
N LEU A 10 5.97 -52.14 41.33
CA LEU A 10 4.69 -51.43 41.40
C LEU A 10 4.87 -50.04 42.03
N LEU A 11 5.71 -49.91 43.06
CA LEU A 11 5.97 -48.62 43.70
C LEU A 11 6.70 -47.64 42.77
N ASN A 12 7.69 -48.11 42.02
CA ASN A 12 8.43 -47.30 41.03
C ASN A 12 7.56 -46.88 39.84
N TYR A 13 6.63 -47.75 39.39
CA TYR A 13 5.68 -47.43 38.33
C TYR A 13 4.69 -46.33 38.73
N TYR A 14 4.17 -46.37 39.96
CA TYR A 14 3.25 -45.34 40.46
C TYR A 14 3.96 -44.02 40.79
N GLN A 15 5.19 -44.05 41.31
CA GLN A 15 5.99 -42.84 41.57
C GLN A 15 6.44 -42.14 40.29
N GLY A 16 6.76 -42.89 39.22
CA GLY A 16 7.04 -42.34 37.90
C GLY A 16 5.83 -41.67 37.23
N ARG A 17 4.60 -42.06 37.61
CA ARG A 17 3.35 -41.51 37.05
C ARG A 17 2.83 -40.28 37.80
N ALA A 18 3.29 -40.03 39.03
CA ALA A 18 2.80 -38.95 39.91
C ALA A 18 3.77 -37.77 40.11
N GLY A 19 4.98 -37.80 39.55
CA GLY A 19 5.84 -36.62 39.40
C GLY A 19 6.14 -35.80 40.66
N ALA A 20 6.53 -36.44 41.78
CA ALA A 20 6.96 -35.72 42.99
C ALA A 20 8.23 -36.33 43.63
N LEU A 21 9.18 -35.46 43.96
CA LEU A 21 10.54 -35.71 44.46
C LEU A 21 10.59 -36.14 45.94
N THR A 22 11.58 -36.98 46.29
CA THR A 22 12.30 -36.87 47.59
C THR A 22 13.79 -37.08 47.39
N THR A 23 14.59 -36.12 47.85
CA THR A 23 16.05 -36.01 47.77
C THR A 23 16.75 -36.61 49.00
N ALA A 24 17.80 -37.41 48.81
CA ALA A 24 18.97 -37.47 49.70
C ALA A 24 20.13 -38.29 49.08
N GLY A 25 21.36 -37.77 49.13
CA GLY A 25 22.60 -38.54 48.97
C GLY A 25 23.50 -38.12 47.81
N ALA A 26 24.48 -37.26 48.09
CA ALA A 26 25.45 -36.73 47.14
C ALA A 26 26.44 -37.79 46.64
N THR A 27 26.37 -38.09 45.35
CA THR A 27 27.55 -38.43 44.54
C THR A 27 27.96 -37.17 43.79
N ASN A 28 29.24 -37.02 43.44
CA ASN A 28 29.70 -36.01 42.49
C ASN A 28 28.86 -36.15 41.22
N ALA A 29 27.77 -35.38 41.15
CA ALA A 29 26.90 -35.39 40.00
C ALA A 29 27.78 -34.91 38.86
N ALA A 30 28.05 -35.81 37.91
CA ALA A 30 28.49 -35.40 36.59
C ALA A 30 27.67 -34.15 36.25
N VAL A 31 28.34 -33.00 36.05
CA VAL A 31 27.66 -31.76 35.70
C VAL A 31 26.73 -32.15 34.57
N LYS A 32 25.41 -32.17 34.85
CA LYS A 32 24.43 -32.53 33.83
C LYS A 32 24.66 -31.49 32.76
N LYS A 33 25.22 -31.91 31.63
CA LYS A 33 25.38 -31.03 30.47
C LYS A 33 23.98 -30.74 29.99
N TYR A 34 23.40 -29.66 30.50
CA TYR A 34 22.13 -29.17 30.01
C TYR A 34 22.41 -28.60 28.63
N ALA A 35 21.63 -29.02 27.63
CA ALA A 35 21.45 -28.15 26.47
C ALA A 35 21.03 -26.78 27.03
N PRO A 36 21.68 -25.67 26.63
CA PRO A 36 21.31 -24.36 27.13
C PRO A 36 19.80 -24.21 27.00
N SER A 37 19.10 -23.92 28.10
CA SER A 37 17.67 -23.69 28.07
C SER A 37 17.47 -22.49 27.15
N ALA A 38 16.91 -22.74 25.98
CA ALA A 38 16.85 -21.72 24.99
C ALA A 38 16.00 -20.57 25.52
N PRO A 39 16.48 -19.32 25.40
CA PRO A 39 15.90 -18.20 26.13
C PRO A 39 14.50 -17.81 25.62
N TRP A 40 14.05 -18.42 24.53
CA TRP A 40 12.70 -18.35 23.96
C TRP A 40 11.73 -19.42 24.49
N LEU A 41 12.15 -20.30 25.41
CA LEU A 41 11.27 -21.29 26.01
C LEU A 41 10.33 -20.67 27.05
N PRO A 42 9.04 -21.10 27.10
CA PRO A 42 8.13 -20.68 28.16
C PRO A 42 8.70 -20.97 29.56
N GLY A 43 8.86 -19.93 30.38
CA GLY A 43 9.43 -20.03 31.73
C GLY A 43 10.93 -19.72 31.83
N ALA A 44 11.63 -19.42 30.73
CA ALA A 44 13.01 -18.93 30.79
C ALA A 44 13.06 -17.55 31.46
N GLN A 45 13.97 -17.36 32.42
CA GLN A 45 14.23 -16.04 33.00
C GLN A 45 15.10 -15.22 32.05
N THR A 46 14.54 -14.14 31.52
CA THR A 46 15.19 -13.22 30.59
C THR A 46 15.26 -11.82 31.22
N ALA A 47 15.99 -10.89 30.60
CA ALA A 47 15.93 -9.51 31.03
C ALA A 47 14.47 -9.03 30.91
N SER A 48 13.76 -9.25 29.81
CA SER A 48 12.38 -8.76 29.60
C SER A 48 11.29 -9.32 30.53
N ASN A 49 11.55 -10.36 31.33
CA ASN A 49 10.51 -10.93 32.20
C ASN A 49 10.93 -11.06 33.68
N THR A 50 12.18 -10.73 34.02
CA THR A 50 12.70 -10.84 35.38
C THR A 50 13.21 -9.47 35.87
N PRO A 51 12.52 -8.80 36.81
CA PRO A 51 12.84 -7.42 37.22
C PRO A 51 14.28 -7.19 37.70
N ALA A 52 14.90 -8.17 38.37
CA ALA A 52 16.28 -8.09 38.82
C ALA A 52 17.29 -8.14 37.64
N LEU A 53 16.98 -8.94 36.61
CA LEU A 53 17.77 -9.05 35.39
C LEU A 53 17.57 -7.84 34.48
N MET A 54 16.34 -7.30 34.37
CA MET A 54 16.08 -6.00 33.72
C MET A 54 16.96 -4.90 34.31
N THR A 55 16.94 -4.75 35.64
CA THR A 55 17.64 -3.66 36.33
C THR A 55 19.15 -3.75 36.09
N THR A 56 19.69 -4.97 36.04
CA THR A 56 21.12 -5.20 35.78
C THR A 56 21.47 -4.95 34.31
N ALA A 57 20.65 -5.44 33.38
CA ALA A 57 20.86 -5.28 31.94
C ALA A 57 20.75 -3.80 31.50
N VAL A 58 19.76 -3.08 32.04
CA VAL A 58 19.60 -1.64 31.82
C VAL A 58 20.77 -0.86 32.43
N LYS A 59 21.22 -1.20 33.65
CA LYS A 59 22.42 -0.58 34.24
C LYS A 59 23.66 -0.82 33.37
N ASN A 60 23.88 -2.03 32.89
CA ASN A 60 25.01 -2.34 32.02
C ASN A 60 24.93 -1.59 30.67
N ALA A 61 23.74 -1.49 30.07
CA ALA A 61 23.53 -0.68 28.86
C ALA A 61 23.76 0.82 29.12
N MET A 62 23.34 1.33 30.28
CA MET A 62 23.56 2.73 30.71
C MET A 62 25.03 3.03 31.06
N LEU A 63 25.82 2.00 31.39
CA LEU A 63 27.26 2.06 31.62
C LEU A 63 28.07 1.88 30.32
N GLY A 64 27.39 1.67 29.19
CA GLY A 64 28.02 1.59 27.86
C GLY A 64 28.57 0.21 27.50
N HIS A 65 28.16 -0.84 28.20
CA HIS A 65 28.47 -2.20 27.78
C HIS A 65 27.72 -2.55 26.49
N LYS A 66 28.34 -3.40 25.66
CA LYS A 66 27.74 -3.94 24.43
C LYS A 66 26.45 -4.69 24.77
N LEU A 67 25.40 -4.46 23.98
CA LEU A 67 24.13 -5.19 24.11
C LEU A 67 24.21 -6.60 23.48
N VAL A 68 25.08 -6.79 22.49
CA VAL A 68 25.28 -8.09 21.85
C VAL A 68 26.62 -8.67 22.31
N ASP A 69 26.55 -9.77 23.05
CA ASP A 69 27.72 -10.49 23.56
C ASP A 69 27.61 -11.99 23.27
N GLU A 70 28.39 -12.46 22.29
CA GLU A 70 28.45 -13.89 21.93
C GLU A 70 29.11 -14.76 23.02
N SER A 71 29.86 -14.15 23.93
CA SER A 71 30.53 -14.83 25.03
C SER A 71 29.65 -15.02 26.27
N ALA A 72 28.51 -14.30 26.33
CA ALA A 72 27.52 -14.45 27.40
C ALA A 72 26.79 -15.81 27.36
N ALA A 73 26.81 -16.50 26.21
CA ALA A 73 26.24 -17.83 26.05
C ALA A 73 27.13 -18.91 26.69
N LYS A 74 26.79 -19.35 27.91
CA LYS A 74 27.40 -20.53 28.53
C LYS A 74 26.88 -21.80 27.87
N LEU A 75 27.54 -22.22 26.79
CA LEU A 75 27.28 -23.52 26.15
C LEU A 75 28.04 -24.62 26.92
N ASP A 76 27.33 -25.35 27.78
CA ASP A 76 27.91 -26.49 28.52
C ASP A 76 27.82 -27.83 27.73
N LEU A 77 27.51 -27.74 26.42
CA LEU A 77 27.36 -28.90 25.54
C LEU A 77 28.37 -28.85 24.39
N ALA A 78 29.27 -29.83 24.35
CA ALA A 78 30.21 -30.00 23.24
C ALA A 78 29.44 -30.35 21.95
N GLY A 79 29.55 -29.50 20.92
CA GLY A 79 28.89 -29.68 19.61
C GLY A 79 27.73 -28.73 19.31
N ALA A 80 27.40 -27.78 20.19
CA ALA A 80 26.42 -26.75 19.86
C ALA A 80 26.99 -25.75 18.82
N SER A 81 26.19 -25.47 17.78
CA SER A 81 26.62 -24.72 16.59
C SER A 81 27.02 -23.28 16.91
N ALA A 82 27.99 -22.74 16.18
CA ALA A 82 28.38 -21.34 16.29
C ALA A 82 27.17 -20.40 16.02
N ASP A 83 26.28 -20.81 15.11
CA ASP A 83 25.02 -20.13 14.81
C ASP A 83 24.12 -19.96 16.04
N TYR A 84 24.09 -20.95 16.95
CA TYR A 84 23.30 -20.86 18.18
C TYR A 84 23.83 -19.75 19.11
N LYS A 85 25.15 -19.58 19.24
CA LYS A 85 25.74 -18.50 20.06
C LYS A 85 25.39 -17.14 19.50
N LYS A 86 25.49 -17.00 18.17
CA LYS A 86 25.18 -15.78 17.44
C LYS A 86 23.70 -15.39 17.55
N LEU A 87 22.79 -16.35 17.38
CA LEU A 87 21.34 -16.13 17.54
C LEU A 87 20.94 -15.86 19.00
N PHE A 88 21.60 -16.51 19.95
CA PHE A 88 21.38 -16.27 21.38
C PHE A 88 21.81 -14.84 21.77
N ALA A 89 22.98 -14.39 21.31
CA ALA A 89 23.46 -13.04 21.55
C ALA A 89 22.53 -11.98 20.94
N LEU A 90 22.01 -12.22 19.73
CA LEU A 90 21.02 -11.36 19.10
C LEU A 90 19.72 -11.29 19.92
N TYR A 91 19.20 -12.44 20.35
CA TYR A 91 18.00 -12.49 21.18
C TYR A 91 18.19 -11.73 22.50
N GLN A 92 19.32 -11.93 23.20
CA GLN A 92 19.61 -11.22 24.44
C GLN A 92 19.74 -9.70 24.25
N GLY A 93 20.34 -9.25 23.14
CA GLY A 93 20.42 -7.83 22.81
C GLY A 93 19.04 -7.21 22.59
N ILE A 94 18.16 -7.89 21.85
CA ILE A 94 16.78 -7.45 21.61
C ILE A 94 15.96 -7.47 22.91
N ASP A 95 16.11 -8.51 23.72
CA ASP A 95 15.43 -8.67 25.00
C ASP A 95 15.83 -7.58 26.02
N THR A 96 17.11 -7.24 26.04
CA THR A 96 17.62 -6.11 26.84
C THR A 96 17.08 -4.78 26.34
N LEU A 97 17.01 -4.59 25.02
CA LEU A 97 16.45 -3.38 24.41
C LEU A 97 14.96 -3.21 24.76
N ALA A 98 14.19 -4.32 24.77
CA ALA A 98 12.80 -4.31 25.23
C ALA A 98 12.69 -3.88 26.70
N GLY A 99 13.55 -4.44 27.57
CA GLY A 99 13.61 -4.02 28.98
C GLY A 99 13.99 -2.55 29.19
N VAL A 100 14.81 -1.97 28.31
CA VAL A 100 15.15 -0.53 28.32
C VAL A 100 13.92 0.33 27.99
N VAL A 101 13.06 -0.11 27.06
CA VAL A 101 11.81 0.59 26.74
C VAL A 101 10.80 0.50 27.88
N ASP A 102 10.70 -0.65 28.56
CA ASP A 102 9.81 -0.81 29.71
C ASP A 102 10.17 0.13 30.87
N GLN A 103 11.46 0.46 31.03
CA GLN A 103 11.90 1.48 32.01
C GLN A 103 11.41 2.89 31.67
N MET A 104 11.17 3.23 30.39
CA MET A 104 10.52 4.51 30.06
C MET A 104 9.07 4.59 30.57
N SER A 105 8.42 3.43 30.74
CA SER A 105 7.03 3.30 31.19
C SER A 105 6.91 3.18 32.72
N ALA A 106 8.03 3.18 33.45
CA ALA A 106 8.03 3.15 34.92
C ALA A 106 7.45 4.45 35.51
N LYS A 107 6.86 4.37 36.72
CA LYS A 107 6.33 5.54 37.44
C LYS A 107 7.49 6.44 37.91
N ASN A 108 7.36 7.75 37.72
CA ASN A 108 8.29 8.81 38.19
C ASN A 108 9.65 8.93 37.44
N VAL A 109 9.73 8.59 36.16
CA VAL A 109 10.95 8.85 35.36
C VAL A 109 11.07 10.33 35.02
N ASN A 110 12.14 11.00 35.48
CA ASN A 110 12.40 12.41 35.19
C ASN A 110 12.86 12.62 33.72
N SER A 111 12.84 13.86 33.22
CA SER A 111 13.16 14.17 31.82
C SER A 111 14.61 13.84 31.44
N ALA A 112 15.56 13.93 32.38
CA ALA A 112 16.96 13.60 32.14
C ALA A 112 17.17 12.08 31.98
N ASP A 113 16.46 11.29 32.79
CA ASP A 113 16.46 9.82 32.71
C ASP A 113 15.81 9.35 31.40
N LYS A 114 14.70 9.98 30.97
CA LYS A 114 14.09 9.69 29.65
C LYS A 114 15.06 9.96 28.50
N ALA A 115 15.75 11.09 28.51
CA ALA A 115 16.74 11.42 27.48
C ALA A 115 17.91 10.42 27.47
N ARG A 116 18.36 9.97 28.64
CA ARG A 116 19.40 8.95 28.77
C ARG A 116 18.93 7.58 28.26
N ILE A 117 17.71 7.16 28.62
CA ILE A 117 17.12 5.91 28.14
C ILE A 117 16.94 5.94 26.62
N GLN A 118 16.47 7.04 26.05
CA GLN A 118 16.34 7.21 24.60
C GLN A 118 17.70 7.13 23.90
N SER A 119 18.75 7.75 24.46
CA SER A 119 20.11 7.64 23.91
C SER A 119 20.64 6.21 23.93
N VAL A 120 20.40 5.47 25.03
CA VAL A 120 20.78 4.06 25.15
C VAL A 120 19.99 3.19 24.16
N PHE A 121 18.71 3.44 23.98
CA PHE A 121 17.87 2.74 23.01
C PHE A 121 18.35 2.97 21.57
N THR A 122 18.62 4.21 21.17
CA THR A 122 19.11 4.52 19.82
C THR A 122 20.46 3.88 19.55
N LYS A 123 21.39 3.92 20.51
CA LYS A 123 22.69 3.25 20.40
C LYS A 123 22.53 1.74 20.32
N GLY A 124 21.66 1.17 21.14
CA GLY A 124 21.40 -0.26 21.16
C GLY A 124 20.77 -0.78 19.88
N LEU A 125 19.82 -0.04 19.31
CA LEU A 125 19.23 -0.34 18.02
C LEU A 125 20.27 -0.30 16.90
N ALA A 126 21.16 0.70 16.92
CA ALA A 126 22.25 0.80 15.96
C ALA A 126 23.24 -0.38 16.09
N GLU A 127 23.57 -0.80 17.31
CA GLU A 127 24.43 -1.96 17.57
C GLU A 127 23.80 -3.27 17.06
N ILE A 128 22.52 -3.51 17.37
CA ILE A 128 21.79 -4.70 16.90
C ILE A 128 21.69 -4.71 15.36
N THR A 129 21.45 -3.54 14.76
CA THR A 129 21.40 -3.39 13.30
C THR A 129 22.77 -3.70 12.69
N ALA A 130 23.85 -3.09 13.19
CA ALA A 130 25.19 -3.35 12.69
C ALA A 130 25.61 -4.82 12.86
N TYR A 131 25.29 -5.42 14.01
CA TYR A 131 25.54 -6.84 14.26
C TYR A 131 24.78 -7.74 13.28
N THR A 132 23.50 -7.46 13.05
CA THR A 132 22.66 -8.23 12.12
C THR A 132 23.12 -8.07 10.66
N ASP A 133 23.69 -6.92 10.27
CA ASP A 133 24.23 -6.71 8.90
C ASP A 133 25.48 -7.54 8.64
N GLN A 134 26.26 -7.81 9.69
CA GLN A 134 27.49 -8.58 9.64
C GLN A 134 27.30 -10.05 10.04
N LEU A 135 26.06 -10.44 10.35
CA LEU A 135 25.72 -11.75 10.85
C LEU A 135 25.76 -12.79 9.73
N ASP A 136 26.86 -13.54 9.67
CA ASP A 136 26.99 -14.71 8.83
C ASP A 136 26.65 -15.97 9.63
N LEU A 137 25.71 -16.77 9.13
CA LEU A 137 25.22 -17.99 9.77
C LEU A 137 25.42 -19.14 8.78
N ASP A 138 26.10 -20.20 9.21
CA ASP A 138 26.54 -21.27 8.31
C ASP A 138 25.36 -22.13 7.81
N GLN A 139 24.36 -22.37 8.67
CA GLN A 139 23.22 -23.26 8.37
C GLN A 139 21.88 -22.53 8.19
N LEU A 140 21.81 -21.24 8.49
CA LEU A 140 20.57 -20.46 8.56
C LEU A 140 20.72 -19.17 7.77
N ARG A 141 19.72 -18.79 6.97
CA ARG A 141 19.69 -17.47 6.32
C ARG A 141 18.72 -16.58 7.08
N LEU A 142 19.24 -15.56 7.76
CA LEU A 142 18.40 -14.57 8.44
C LEU A 142 18.03 -13.47 7.43
N THR A 143 16.79 -13.47 6.94
CA THR A 143 16.28 -12.37 6.11
C THR A 143 15.56 -11.36 6.98
N ARG A 144 15.95 -10.07 6.92
CA ARG A 144 15.30 -8.96 7.66
C ARG A 144 13.85 -8.67 7.28
N ALA A 145 13.24 -9.51 6.46
CA ALA A 145 11.87 -9.38 6.02
C ALA A 145 11.19 -10.73 6.20
N SER A 146 9.96 -10.70 6.71
CA SER A 146 9.03 -11.80 6.62
C SER A 146 8.99 -12.31 5.18
N VAL A 147 9.28 -13.59 4.97
CA VAL A 147 8.76 -14.30 3.80
C VAL A 147 7.26 -14.44 4.07
N SER A 148 6.53 -13.39 3.75
CA SER A 148 5.07 -13.33 3.78
C SER A 148 4.62 -13.23 2.34
N ASP A 149 3.80 -14.18 1.91
CA ASP A 149 3.15 -14.18 0.59
C ASP A 149 2.19 -12.98 0.38
N LYS A 150 2.08 -12.07 1.35
CA LYS A 150 1.44 -10.76 1.21
C LYS A 150 2.19 -9.69 1.99
N ALA A 151 2.72 -8.69 1.28
CA ALA A 151 3.29 -7.48 1.86
C ALA A 151 2.21 -6.66 2.59
N LYS A 152 2.46 -6.28 3.84
CA LYS A 152 1.76 -5.18 4.52
C LYS A 152 2.79 -4.16 4.99
N SER A 153 2.65 -2.91 4.53
CA SER A 153 3.54 -1.80 4.86
C SER A 153 3.22 -1.19 6.23
N THR A 154 4.26 -0.74 6.94
CA THR A 154 4.26 -0.12 8.28
C THR A 154 3.88 1.37 8.27
N VAL A 155 3.58 1.94 7.09
CA VAL A 155 2.82 3.18 6.99
C VAL A 155 1.37 2.77 7.20
N GLY A 156 0.70 3.29 8.24
CA GLY A 156 -0.69 2.95 8.54
C GLY A 156 -1.48 2.86 7.24
N VAL A 157 -2.06 1.67 6.97
CA VAL A 157 -2.69 1.36 5.69
C VAL A 157 -3.59 2.54 5.37
N SER A 158 -3.19 3.38 4.41
CA SER A 158 -4.12 4.31 3.82
C SER A 158 -5.21 3.40 3.31
N ARG A 159 -6.40 3.46 3.95
CA ARG A 159 -7.54 2.70 3.43
C ARG A 159 -7.58 3.07 1.96
N ALA A 160 -7.46 2.07 1.09
CA ALA A 160 -7.58 2.31 -0.34
C ALA A 160 -8.80 3.22 -0.51
N LYS A 161 -8.61 4.38 -1.14
CA LYS A 161 -9.71 5.34 -1.30
C LYS A 161 -10.84 4.56 -1.94
N THR A 162 -11.89 4.28 -1.16
CA THR A 162 -13.01 3.44 -1.55
C THR A 162 -13.93 4.17 -2.51
N ASP A 163 -13.47 5.28 -3.08
CA ASP A 163 -14.31 6.21 -3.79
C ASP A 163 -13.72 6.48 -5.16
N TYR A 164 -14.50 6.21 -6.20
CA TYR A 164 -14.21 6.64 -7.55
C TYR A 164 -15.08 7.85 -7.90
N THR A 165 -14.50 8.86 -8.53
CA THR A 165 -15.22 10.06 -8.96
C THR A 165 -14.95 10.25 -10.45
N THR A 166 -16.02 10.38 -11.23
CA THR A 166 -15.91 10.66 -12.67
C THR A 166 -15.39 12.07 -12.91
N PRO A 167 -14.93 12.40 -14.12
CA PRO A 167 -14.86 13.79 -14.56
C PRO A 167 -16.22 14.49 -14.42
N PRO A 168 -16.24 15.84 -14.36
CA PRO A 168 -17.47 16.61 -14.45
C PRO A 168 -18.34 16.19 -15.65
N LEU A 169 -19.62 15.91 -15.39
CA LEU A 169 -20.58 15.49 -16.41
C LEU A 169 -21.45 16.65 -16.88
N VAL A 170 -21.83 17.54 -15.97
CA VAL A 170 -22.64 18.74 -16.27
C VAL A 170 -22.11 19.95 -15.50
N SER A 171 -22.33 21.13 -16.08
CA SER A 171 -21.97 22.42 -15.51
C SER A 171 -23.24 23.27 -15.31
N GLY A 172 -23.36 23.91 -14.14
CA GLY A 172 -24.53 24.71 -13.76
C GLY A 172 -25.58 23.91 -12.98
N ASP A 173 -26.79 23.84 -13.52
CA ASP A 173 -27.94 23.24 -12.84
C ASP A 173 -27.83 21.70 -12.81
N VAL A 174 -27.93 21.13 -11.60
CA VAL A 174 -27.90 19.69 -11.35
C VAL A 174 -29.14 18.95 -11.88
N ASN A 175 -30.25 19.68 -12.05
CA ASN A 175 -31.52 19.12 -12.52
C ASN A 175 -31.65 19.13 -14.05
N ALA A 176 -30.76 19.85 -14.74
CA ALA A 176 -30.72 19.88 -16.18
C ALA A 176 -30.44 18.46 -16.73
N PRO A 177 -31.02 18.10 -17.89
CA PRO A 177 -30.59 16.93 -18.64
C PRO A 177 -29.08 16.97 -18.85
N VAL A 178 -28.42 15.84 -18.63
CA VAL A 178 -26.97 15.72 -18.79
C VAL A 178 -26.70 15.14 -20.17
N ASP A 179 -25.98 15.87 -21.02
CA ASP A 179 -25.67 15.45 -22.39
C ASP A 179 -24.95 14.09 -22.43
N ALA A 180 -24.06 13.85 -21.46
CA ALA A 180 -23.34 12.57 -21.31
C ALA A 180 -24.24 11.36 -21.01
N PHE A 181 -25.50 11.57 -20.61
CA PHE A 181 -26.47 10.50 -20.38
C PHE A 181 -27.47 10.33 -21.52
N GLN A 182 -27.41 11.17 -22.55
CA GLN A 182 -28.32 11.08 -23.71
C GLN A 182 -27.81 10.03 -24.71
N GLY A 183 -28.73 9.50 -25.52
CA GLY A 183 -28.43 8.46 -26.50
C GLY A 183 -28.37 7.05 -25.89
N ASP A 184 -27.69 6.14 -26.56
CA ASP A 184 -27.58 4.72 -26.17
C ASP A 184 -26.47 4.53 -25.12
N VAL A 185 -26.78 4.81 -23.86
CA VAL A 185 -25.82 4.73 -22.75
C VAL A 185 -26.02 3.43 -21.97
N LYS A 186 -25.14 2.46 -22.24
CA LYS A 186 -25.14 1.13 -21.65
C LYS A 186 -23.75 0.71 -21.18
N PHE A 187 -23.66 0.17 -19.97
CA PHE A 187 -22.41 -0.36 -19.41
C PHE A 187 -22.69 -1.38 -18.30
N ASN A 188 -21.74 -2.29 -18.07
CA ASN A 188 -21.80 -3.25 -16.99
C ASN A 188 -20.91 -2.79 -15.85
N ILE A 189 -21.40 -2.97 -14.63
CA ILE A 189 -20.66 -2.78 -13.39
C ILE A 189 -20.44 -4.17 -12.79
N SER A 190 -19.19 -4.63 -12.78
CA SER A 190 -18.80 -5.88 -12.14
C SER A 190 -18.22 -5.59 -10.76
N ILE A 191 -18.88 -6.10 -9.72
CA ILE A 191 -18.52 -5.91 -8.30
C ILE A 191 -18.02 -7.24 -7.77
N LYS A 192 -16.70 -7.32 -7.59
CA LYS A 192 -16.08 -8.50 -7.00
C LYS A 192 -15.98 -8.33 -5.49
N ARG A 193 -16.73 -9.14 -4.75
CA ARG A 193 -16.73 -9.25 -3.30
C ARG A 193 -16.30 -10.64 -2.91
N VAL A 194 -15.10 -10.78 -2.33
CA VAL A 194 -14.53 -12.03 -1.77
C VAL A 194 -15.03 -13.31 -2.46
N ASN A 195 -14.42 -13.65 -3.60
CA ASN A 195 -14.75 -14.83 -4.44
C ASN A 195 -16.15 -14.87 -5.09
N THR A 196 -17.00 -13.86 -4.87
CA THR A 196 -18.27 -13.68 -5.61
C THR A 196 -18.16 -12.46 -6.53
N ILE A 197 -18.76 -12.56 -7.71
CA ILE A 197 -18.87 -11.47 -8.68
C ILE A 197 -20.35 -11.18 -8.89
N HIS A 198 -20.74 -9.91 -8.70
CA HIS A 198 -22.06 -9.39 -9.02
C HIS A 198 -21.93 -8.53 -10.27
N ASP A 199 -22.52 -8.97 -11.37
CA ASP A 199 -22.55 -8.20 -12.62
C ASP A 199 -23.89 -7.46 -12.72
N VAL A 200 -23.82 -6.14 -12.75
CA VAL A 200 -24.98 -5.25 -12.83
C VAL A 200 -24.97 -4.54 -14.17
N ALA A 201 -25.90 -4.90 -15.04
CA ALA A 201 -26.11 -4.21 -16.30
C ALA A 201 -26.85 -2.90 -16.06
N ILE A 202 -26.26 -1.80 -16.53
CA ILE A 202 -26.87 -0.47 -16.52
C ILE A 202 -27.23 -0.11 -17.95
N ASP A 203 -28.52 0.11 -18.17
CA ASP A 203 -29.09 0.60 -19.41
C ASP A 203 -29.97 1.81 -19.10
N LEU A 204 -29.55 3.01 -19.55
CA LEU A 204 -30.31 4.23 -19.28
C LEU A 204 -31.58 4.34 -20.15
N ASP A 205 -31.75 3.51 -21.18
CA ASP A 205 -33.00 3.41 -21.95
C ASP A 205 -34.16 2.89 -21.11
N GLU A 206 -33.88 2.05 -20.10
CA GLU A 206 -34.90 1.55 -19.17
C GLU A 206 -35.56 2.64 -18.32
N MET A 207 -34.96 3.84 -18.22
CA MET A 207 -35.56 4.98 -17.54
C MET A 207 -36.77 5.58 -18.28
N GLY A 208 -36.98 5.19 -19.55
CA GLY A 208 -38.11 5.63 -20.37
C GLY A 208 -38.16 7.15 -20.53
N ALA A 209 -39.33 7.74 -20.26
CA ALA A 209 -39.56 9.18 -20.36
C ALA A 209 -38.98 10.00 -19.19
N THR A 210 -38.37 9.35 -18.21
CA THR A 210 -37.78 10.02 -17.04
C THR A 210 -36.58 10.86 -17.49
N PRO A 211 -36.53 12.18 -17.20
CA PRO A 211 -35.40 13.01 -17.60
C PRO A 211 -34.08 12.48 -17.05
N ARG A 212 -33.08 12.28 -17.91
CA ARG A 212 -31.74 11.79 -17.53
C ARG A 212 -30.87 12.90 -16.99
N ASN A 213 -31.19 13.34 -15.77
CA ASN A 213 -30.38 14.28 -14.98
C ASN A 213 -29.58 13.54 -13.89
N MET A 214 -28.71 14.27 -13.17
CA MET A 214 -27.85 13.67 -12.13
C MET A 214 -28.64 12.95 -11.04
N ALA A 215 -29.76 13.50 -10.59
CA ALA A 215 -30.57 12.91 -9.53
C ALA A 215 -31.24 11.61 -9.99
N ASN A 216 -31.89 11.63 -11.15
CA ASN A 216 -32.63 10.47 -11.65
C ASN A 216 -31.70 9.33 -12.06
N VAL A 217 -30.55 9.63 -12.69
CA VAL A 217 -29.58 8.60 -13.10
C VAL A 217 -28.90 7.97 -11.88
N THR A 218 -28.53 8.76 -10.87
CA THR A 218 -27.96 8.18 -9.63
C THR A 218 -28.98 7.34 -8.87
N ALA A 219 -30.25 7.76 -8.83
CA ALA A 219 -31.33 6.97 -8.25
C ALA A 219 -31.56 5.65 -9.00
N TYR A 220 -31.59 5.69 -10.34
CA TYR A 220 -31.74 4.49 -11.17
C TYR A 220 -30.60 3.48 -10.95
N ILE A 221 -29.35 3.95 -10.98
CA ILE A 221 -28.18 3.09 -10.74
C ILE A 221 -28.20 2.51 -9.32
N ASN A 222 -28.54 3.32 -8.31
CA ASN A 222 -28.68 2.82 -6.94
C ASN A 222 -29.80 1.78 -6.81
N GLY A 223 -30.89 1.90 -7.56
CA GLY A 223 -31.92 0.87 -7.65
C GLY A 223 -31.36 -0.45 -8.17
N LYS A 224 -30.68 -0.42 -9.32
CA LYS A 224 -30.03 -1.60 -9.91
C LYS A 224 -28.98 -2.24 -8.99
N LEU A 225 -28.20 -1.43 -8.29
CA LEU A 225 -27.23 -1.90 -7.29
C LEU A 225 -27.93 -2.50 -6.06
N GLY A 226 -29.03 -1.91 -5.61
CA GLY A 226 -29.86 -2.44 -4.52
C GLY A 226 -30.47 -3.80 -4.84
N ASP A 227 -31.01 -3.96 -6.05
CA ASP A 227 -31.58 -5.23 -6.54
C ASP A 227 -30.52 -6.33 -6.68
N ALA A 228 -29.25 -5.96 -6.91
CA ALA A 228 -28.11 -6.87 -6.94
C ALA A 228 -27.52 -7.15 -5.54
N GLU A 229 -28.11 -6.59 -4.49
CA GLU A 229 -27.73 -6.75 -3.07
C GLU A 229 -26.27 -6.35 -2.76
N VAL A 230 -25.74 -5.37 -3.50
CA VAL A 230 -24.37 -4.87 -3.30
C VAL A 230 -24.34 -3.62 -2.40
N GLY A 231 -23.27 -3.47 -1.61
CA GLY A 231 -23.09 -2.31 -0.72
C GLY A 231 -22.56 -1.04 -1.40
N THR A 232 -22.21 -1.12 -2.69
CA THR A 232 -21.73 0.03 -3.46
C THR A 232 -22.89 0.97 -3.75
N SER A 233 -22.67 2.27 -3.56
CA SER A 233 -23.67 3.31 -3.84
C SER A 233 -23.10 4.42 -4.71
N VAL A 234 -23.97 5.15 -5.38
CA VAL A 234 -23.62 6.27 -6.26
C VAL A 234 -24.27 7.54 -5.76
N SER A 235 -23.55 8.65 -5.83
CA SER A 235 -24.00 9.96 -5.41
C SER A 235 -23.57 11.04 -6.39
N SER A 236 -24.34 12.12 -6.47
CA SER A 236 -23.94 13.32 -7.18
C SER A 236 -22.96 14.12 -6.32
N LEU A 237 -21.81 14.48 -6.86
CA LEU A 237 -20.79 15.29 -6.20
C LEU A 237 -20.73 16.68 -6.84
N ARG A 238 -21.00 17.69 -6.03
CA ARG A 238 -20.78 19.10 -6.40
C ARG A 238 -19.29 19.42 -6.36
N ILE A 239 -18.79 19.98 -7.45
CA ILE A 239 -17.45 20.54 -7.59
C ILE A 239 -17.65 22.06 -7.70
N PRO A 240 -17.33 22.82 -6.64
CA PRO A 240 -17.52 24.27 -6.66
C PRO A 240 -16.78 24.92 -7.82
N GLY A 241 -17.45 25.83 -8.51
CA GLY A 241 -16.83 26.61 -9.58
C GLY A 241 -15.68 27.44 -9.03
N GLY A 242 -14.50 27.33 -9.63
CA GLY A 242 -13.34 28.14 -9.26
C GLY A 242 -13.45 29.60 -9.73
N ASP A 243 -12.55 30.44 -9.24
CA ASP A 243 -12.47 31.85 -9.64
C ASP A 243 -12.26 31.99 -11.16
N ARG A 244 -13.08 32.83 -11.79
CA ARG A 244 -12.92 33.18 -13.20
C ARG A 244 -11.98 34.38 -13.30
N MET A 245 -10.81 34.17 -13.86
CA MET A 245 -9.77 35.20 -14.03
C MET A 245 -9.65 35.60 -15.50
N VAL A 246 -9.47 36.90 -15.77
CA VAL A 246 -9.11 37.43 -17.10
C VAL A 246 -7.84 38.24 -16.95
N GLN A 247 -6.95 38.15 -17.94
CA GLN A 247 -5.76 38.99 -17.97
C GLN A 247 -6.10 40.37 -18.55
N ILE A 248 -5.91 41.40 -17.73
CA ILE A 248 -5.99 42.80 -18.17
C ILE A 248 -4.59 43.38 -18.00
N ALA A 249 -3.98 43.81 -19.10
CA ALA A 249 -2.61 44.34 -19.12
C ALA A 249 -1.56 43.42 -18.43
N GLY A 250 -1.64 42.11 -18.66
CA GLY A 250 -0.71 41.12 -18.08
C GLY A 250 -0.94 40.80 -16.61
N LYS A 251 -2.00 41.33 -15.98
CA LYS A 251 -2.38 41.05 -14.59
C LYS A 251 -3.68 40.25 -14.54
N ALA A 252 -3.65 39.10 -13.87
CA ALA A 252 -4.84 38.28 -13.64
C ALA A 252 -5.82 39.03 -12.72
N THR A 253 -7.01 39.34 -13.23
CA THR A 253 -8.08 40.02 -12.50
C THR A 253 -9.30 39.11 -12.43
N LYS A 254 -9.88 38.98 -11.22
CA LYS A 254 -11.10 38.19 -11.01
C LYS A 254 -12.29 38.89 -11.64
N VAL A 255 -12.95 38.21 -12.58
CA VAL A 255 -14.13 38.71 -13.32
C VAL A 255 -15.40 37.94 -12.97
N GLY A 256 -15.34 36.98 -12.04
CA GLY A 256 -16.47 36.19 -11.58
C GLY A 256 -16.06 34.87 -10.96
N VAL A 257 -17.03 33.96 -10.86
CA VAL A 257 -16.84 32.57 -10.45
C VAL A 257 -17.41 31.72 -11.58
N ASN A 258 -16.73 30.62 -11.93
CA ASN A 258 -17.26 29.66 -12.89
C ASN A 258 -18.53 29.01 -12.32
N PRO A 259 -19.46 28.52 -13.15
CA PRO A 259 -20.56 27.70 -12.65
C PRO A 259 -20.04 26.48 -11.90
N ASP A 260 -20.81 26.01 -10.92
CA ASP A 260 -20.54 24.74 -10.28
C ASP A 260 -20.61 23.60 -11.27
N GLN A 261 -19.80 22.58 -11.05
CA GLN A 261 -19.77 21.37 -11.84
C GLN A 261 -20.29 20.19 -11.02
N TRP A 262 -20.80 19.18 -11.70
CA TRP A 262 -21.33 18.00 -11.05
C TRP A 262 -20.73 16.74 -11.65
N ALA A 263 -20.25 15.84 -10.79
CA ALA A 263 -19.68 14.55 -11.15
C ALA A 263 -20.42 13.42 -10.44
N MET A 264 -20.28 12.18 -10.93
CA MET A 264 -20.75 11.01 -10.21
C MET A 264 -19.65 10.49 -9.29
N LYS A 265 -20.00 10.20 -8.05
CA LYS A 265 -19.14 9.58 -7.06
C LYS A 265 -19.69 8.20 -6.69
N PHE A 266 -18.90 7.17 -6.96
CA PHE A 266 -19.14 5.80 -6.54
C PHE A 266 -18.47 5.61 -5.18
N ASN A 267 -19.28 5.32 -4.16
CA ASN A 267 -18.84 4.95 -2.82
C ASN A 267 -18.83 3.42 -2.76
N ILE A 268 -17.65 2.84 -2.85
CA ILE A 268 -17.40 1.40 -2.91
C ILE A 268 -17.28 0.87 -1.48
N ASP A 269 -17.80 -0.32 -1.23
CA ASP A 269 -17.67 -0.94 0.08
C ASP A 269 -16.24 -1.45 0.33
N SER A 270 -15.84 -1.53 1.60
CA SER A 270 -14.47 -1.92 1.97
C SER A 270 -14.21 -3.39 1.61
N GLY A 271 -13.41 -3.62 0.57
CA GLY A 271 -13.03 -4.96 0.12
C GLY A 271 -13.65 -5.36 -1.21
N ASP A 272 -14.52 -4.51 -1.77
CA ASP A 272 -15.06 -4.70 -3.11
C ASP A 272 -14.09 -4.14 -4.16
N THR A 273 -14.03 -4.81 -5.32
CA THR A 273 -13.37 -4.27 -6.52
C THR A 273 -14.41 -4.01 -7.59
N LEU A 274 -14.41 -2.78 -8.10
CA LEU A 274 -15.34 -2.31 -9.11
C LEU A 274 -14.65 -2.31 -10.48
N THR A 275 -15.24 -2.98 -11.47
CA THR A 275 -14.81 -2.95 -12.86
C THR A 275 -15.97 -2.48 -13.73
N PHE A 276 -15.70 -1.56 -14.65
CA PHE A 276 -16.67 -1.12 -15.64
C PHE A 276 -16.31 -1.70 -17.01
N SER A 277 -17.31 -2.17 -17.75
CA SER A 277 -17.14 -2.63 -19.12
C SER A 277 -18.30 -2.18 -20.00
N ALA A 278 -18.03 -1.99 -21.29
CA ALA A 278 -19.08 -1.73 -22.26
C ALA A 278 -19.63 -3.07 -22.78
N PRO A 279 -20.95 -3.22 -23.00
CA PRO A 279 -21.54 -4.43 -23.56
C PRO A 279 -21.12 -4.67 -25.02
N LYS A 280 -20.76 -3.60 -25.74
CA LYS A 280 -20.21 -3.63 -27.10
C LYS A 280 -19.00 -2.69 -27.19
N THR A 281 -18.06 -3.03 -28.05
CA THR A 281 -16.87 -2.21 -28.31
C THR A 281 -16.61 -2.15 -29.81
N GLU A 282 -16.24 -0.97 -30.30
CA GLU A 282 -15.85 -0.76 -31.70
C GLU A 282 -14.34 -0.55 -31.84
N PRO A 283 -13.76 -0.78 -33.03
CA PRO A 283 -12.38 -0.41 -33.33
C PRO A 283 -12.10 1.06 -33.01
N ALA A 284 -10.92 1.29 -32.43
CA ALA A 284 -10.43 2.62 -32.10
C ALA A 284 -8.93 2.72 -32.42
N ILE A 285 -8.51 3.92 -32.78
CA ILE A 285 -7.11 4.29 -32.95
C ILE A 285 -6.64 5.13 -31.77
N TYR A 286 -5.34 5.03 -31.47
CA TYR A 286 -4.67 5.92 -30.54
C TYR A 286 -3.82 6.91 -31.33
N LEU A 287 -3.93 8.20 -30.99
CA LEU A 287 -3.21 9.28 -31.65
C LEU A 287 -2.44 10.08 -30.60
N ALA A 288 -1.14 10.27 -30.81
CA ALA A 288 -0.37 11.24 -30.05
C ALA A 288 -0.31 12.56 -30.82
N GLN A 289 -0.55 13.67 -30.14
CA GLN A 289 -0.47 15.02 -30.71
C GLN A 289 0.22 15.97 -29.73
N SER A 290 0.69 17.12 -30.22
CA SER A 290 1.14 18.22 -29.37
C SER A 290 0.03 19.26 -29.29
N VAL A 291 -0.36 19.63 -28.07
CA VAL A 291 -1.39 20.66 -27.81
C VAL A 291 -0.82 21.79 -26.97
N GLY A 292 -1.37 22.98 -27.09
CA GLY A 292 -0.99 24.14 -26.27
C GLY A 292 -0.81 25.41 -27.09
N ASN A 293 -0.28 26.45 -26.45
CA ASN A 293 0.01 27.70 -27.12
C ASN A 293 1.51 27.80 -27.42
N PRO A 294 1.94 27.70 -28.70
CA PRO A 294 3.35 27.80 -29.07
C PRO A 294 3.90 29.22 -28.91
N ASP A 295 3.05 30.25 -28.83
CA ASP A 295 3.44 31.65 -28.71
C ASP A 295 2.44 32.43 -27.81
N PRO A 296 2.55 32.29 -26.46
CA PRO A 296 1.68 32.95 -25.50
C PRO A 296 1.68 34.48 -25.54
N ASP A 297 2.82 35.10 -25.86
CA ASP A 297 2.96 36.55 -25.87
C ASP A 297 2.95 37.19 -27.27
N GLY A 298 2.75 36.37 -28.32
CA GLY A 298 2.68 36.79 -29.72
C GLY A 298 4.03 37.26 -30.29
N LYS A 299 5.14 36.88 -29.63
CA LYS A 299 6.49 37.19 -30.05
C LYS A 299 7.24 35.89 -30.29
N SER A 300 7.41 35.55 -31.57
CA SER A 300 8.17 34.36 -31.98
C SER A 300 9.64 34.29 -31.52
N THR A 301 10.17 35.34 -30.88
CA THR A 301 11.54 35.41 -30.34
C THR A 301 11.64 34.95 -28.88
N THR A 302 10.54 34.92 -28.14
CA THR A 302 10.45 34.37 -26.79
C THR A 302 10.21 32.87 -26.87
N LYS A 303 11.01 32.08 -26.14
CA LYS A 303 10.82 30.62 -26.03
C LYS A 303 9.90 30.32 -24.85
N ASP A 304 8.71 30.90 -24.86
CA ASP A 304 7.71 30.81 -23.79
C ASP A 304 6.53 29.89 -24.14
N GLY A 305 6.58 29.24 -25.31
CA GLY A 305 5.61 28.24 -25.75
C GLY A 305 5.27 27.21 -24.67
N VAL A 306 3.97 27.10 -24.35
CA VAL A 306 3.42 26.11 -23.42
C VAL A 306 2.76 25.03 -24.24
N ILE A 307 3.55 24.02 -24.61
CA ILE A 307 3.12 22.87 -25.41
C ILE A 307 3.24 21.61 -24.54
N THR A 308 2.28 20.69 -24.66
CA THR A 308 2.27 19.41 -23.96
C THR A 308 1.87 18.31 -24.93
N SER A 309 2.56 17.17 -24.86
CA SER A 309 2.18 15.97 -25.60
C SER A 309 0.89 15.39 -25.02
N GLN A 310 -0.04 15.02 -25.88
CA GLN A 310 -1.35 14.50 -25.51
C GLN A 310 -1.63 13.22 -26.28
N LEU A 311 -2.13 12.19 -25.58
CA LEU A 311 -2.60 10.95 -26.17
C LEU A 311 -4.12 10.98 -26.28
N LEU A 312 -4.66 10.53 -27.41
CA LEU A 312 -6.08 10.49 -27.71
C LEU A 312 -6.46 9.07 -28.06
N LYS A 313 -7.68 8.68 -27.70
CA LYS A 313 -8.36 7.51 -28.25
C LYS A 313 -9.54 7.99 -29.09
N VAL A 314 -9.59 7.56 -30.34
CA VAL A 314 -10.64 7.93 -31.29
C VAL A 314 -11.26 6.66 -31.82
N GLN A 315 -12.57 6.51 -31.63
CA GLN A 315 -13.36 5.45 -32.22
C GLN A 315 -13.46 5.68 -33.74
N THR A 316 -13.17 4.65 -34.53
CA THR A 316 -13.12 4.76 -35.99
C THR A 316 -14.30 4.13 -36.70
N ASP A 317 -15.06 3.28 -36.00
CA ASP A 317 -16.31 2.70 -36.49
C ASP A 317 -17.44 3.09 -35.54
N THR A 318 -18.62 3.38 -36.07
CA THR A 318 -19.79 3.89 -35.32
C THR A 318 -21.06 3.08 -35.62
N THR A 319 -20.90 1.93 -36.26
CA THR A 319 -22.00 1.11 -36.78
C THR A 319 -22.81 0.49 -35.64
N ASP A 320 -22.16 -0.10 -34.63
CA ASP A 320 -22.82 -0.76 -33.50
C ASP A 320 -22.74 0.01 -32.19
N VAL A 321 -21.84 0.99 -32.08
CA VAL A 321 -21.68 1.86 -30.89
C VAL A 321 -21.68 3.31 -31.32
N THR A 322 -22.64 4.10 -30.83
CA THR A 322 -22.69 5.54 -31.12
C THR A 322 -21.45 6.26 -30.58
N PRO A 323 -20.91 7.27 -31.29
CA PRO A 323 -19.81 8.07 -30.80
C PRO A 323 -20.08 8.64 -29.40
N PRO A 324 -19.09 8.66 -28.52
CA PRO A 324 -19.24 9.31 -27.22
C PRO A 324 -19.48 10.82 -27.40
N PRO A 325 -20.39 11.42 -26.61
CA PRO A 325 -20.64 12.85 -26.65
C PRO A 325 -19.43 13.65 -26.15
N GLN A 326 -19.34 14.91 -26.53
CA GLN A 326 -18.29 15.81 -26.03
C GLN A 326 -18.42 15.98 -24.51
N ALA A 327 -17.36 15.63 -23.78
CA ALA A 327 -17.30 15.86 -22.34
C ALA A 327 -17.22 17.36 -22.01
N THR A 328 -17.80 17.73 -20.86
CA THR A 328 -17.83 19.11 -20.36
C THR A 328 -16.41 19.65 -20.16
N GLY A 329 -16.14 20.86 -20.69
CA GLY A 329 -14.89 21.58 -20.48
C GLY A 329 -13.72 21.10 -21.34
N VAL A 330 -13.95 20.25 -22.33
CA VAL A 330 -12.88 19.79 -23.23
C VAL A 330 -12.81 20.66 -24.49
N ALA A 331 -11.65 21.28 -24.71
CA ALA A 331 -11.34 22.05 -25.91
C ALA A 331 -10.96 21.13 -27.11
N ASN A 332 -11.00 21.69 -28.32
CA ASN A 332 -10.54 21.03 -29.56
C ASN A 332 -11.12 19.62 -29.74
N PHE A 333 -12.44 19.45 -29.56
CA PHE A 333 -13.11 18.16 -29.72
C PHE A 333 -13.20 17.73 -31.18
N ILE A 334 -13.02 16.42 -31.40
CA ILE A 334 -13.18 15.76 -32.69
C ILE A 334 -14.19 14.63 -32.51
N ASP A 335 -15.02 14.41 -33.53
CA ASP A 335 -16.03 13.35 -33.49
C ASP A 335 -15.38 11.98 -33.30
N GLY A 336 -16.03 11.13 -32.51
CA GLY A 336 -15.51 9.81 -32.14
C GLY A 336 -14.42 9.84 -31.07
N ARG A 337 -14.00 10.99 -30.54
CA ARG A 337 -13.02 11.04 -29.45
C ARG A 337 -13.58 10.43 -28.16
N VAL A 338 -13.03 9.28 -27.78
CA VAL A 338 -13.36 8.57 -26.54
C VAL A 338 -12.71 9.24 -25.33
N TRP A 339 -11.42 9.59 -25.43
CA TRP A 339 -10.73 10.34 -24.39
C TRP A 339 -9.49 11.04 -24.95
N SER A 340 -9.02 12.03 -24.20
CA SER A 340 -7.70 12.67 -24.37
C SER A 340 -7.02 12.81 -23.02
N LYS A 341 -5.72 12.56 -22.95
CA LYS A 341 -4.93 12.67 -21.73
C LYS A 341 -3.59 13.33 -22.03
N ASP A 342 -3.31 14.41 -21.30
CA ASP A 342 -2.01 15.05 -21.34
C ASP A 342 -0.97 14.11 -20.73
N MET A 343 0.15 13.97 -21.43
CA MET A 343 1.29 13.19 -20.97
C MET A 343 2.07 14.00 -19.93
N GLU A 344 2.88 13.31 -19.13
CA GLU A 344 3.74 13.99 -18.15
C GLU A 344 4.67 14.98 -18.86
N LYS A 345 5.00 16.09 -18.18
CA LYS A 345 5.85 17.16 -18.77
C LYS A 345 7.25 16.68 -19.15
N SER A 346 7.71 15.57 -18.57
CA SER A 346 8.96 14.90 -18.91
C SER A 346 8.91 14.20 -20.27
N VAL A 347 7.70 13.92 -20.79
CA VAL A 347 7.47 13.29 -22.08
C VAL A 347 7.42 14.37 -23.17
N GLY A 348 8.46 14.36 -24.02
CA GLY A 348 8.59 15.17 -25.21
C GLY A 348 7.88 14.56 -26.41
N ALA A 349 8.52 14.62 -27.58
CA ALA A 349 7.93 14.16 -28.84
C ALA A 349 7.66 12.64 -28.83
N VAL A 350 6.46 12.25 -29.24
CA VAL A 350 6.08 10.85 -29.43
C VAL A 350 6.44 10.41 -30.84
N HIS A 351 7.17 9.30 -30.96
CA HIS A 351 7.62 8.72 -32.22
C HIS A 351 6.75 7.53 -32.66
N ALA A 352 6.23 6.75 -31.72
CA ALA A 352 5.39 5.61 -32.02
C ALA A 352 4.45 5.27 -30.85
N THR A 353 3.33 4.64 -31.17
CA THR A 353 2.40 4.08 -30.19
C THR A 353 2.01 2.66 -30.62
N GLN A 354 1.97 1.71 -29.70
CA GLN A 354 1.57 0.34 -29.97
C GLN A 354 0.53 -0.13 -28.94
N VAL A 355 -0.52 -0.80 -29.40
CA VAL A 355 -1.51 -1.44 -28.51
C VAL A 355 -1.14 -2.91 -28.36
N ALA A 356 -1.09 -3.39 -27.12
CA ALA A 356 -0.91 -4.80 -26.81
C ALA A 356 -2.25 -5.55 -26.75
N PRO A 357 -2.23 -6.90 -26.83
CA PRO A 357 -3.46 -7.70 -26.79
C PRO A 357 -4.31 -7.53 -25.52
N ASP A 358 -3.71 -7.07 -24.42
CA ASP A 358 -4.38 -6.76 -23.16
C ASP A 358 -5.02 -5.35 -23.15
N GLY A 359 -4.90 -4.60 -24.24
CA GLY A 359 -5.39 -3.23 -24.38
C GLY A 359 -4.45 -2.15 -23.84
N SER A 360 -3.29 -2.53 -23.30
CA SER A 360 -2.25 -1.58 -22.87
C SER A 360 -1.69 -0.82 -24.06
N VAL A 361 -1.42 0.48 -23.89
CA VAL A 361 -0.82 1.33 -24.93
C VAL A 361 0.61 1.67 -24.53
N TYR A 362 1.56 1.23 -25.35
CA TYR A 362 2.98 1.56 -25.25
C TYR A 362 3.26 2.79 -26.11
N VAL A 363 4.05 3.72 -25.58
CA VAL A 363 4.34 4.99 -26.26
C VAL A 363 5.84 5.22 -26.27
N LEU A 364 6.43 5.18 -27.46
CA LEU A 364 7.82 5.53 -27.68
C LEU A 364 7.94 7.05 -27.79
N ALA A 365 8.50 7.69 -26.77
CA ALA A 365 8.65 9.14 -26.73
C ALA A 365 10.04 9.58 -26.25
N ASP A 366 10.44 10.79 -26.63
CA ASP A 366 11.58 11.47 -26.04
C ASP A 366 11.28 11.78 -24.57
N VAL A 367 12.20 11.47 -23.65
CA VAL A 367 12.03 11.81 -22.23
C VAL A 367 13.20 12.69 -21.76
N THR A 368 12.87 13.78 -21.06
CA THR A 368 13.83 14.81 -20.64
C THR A 368 14.26 14.71 -19.17
N ASP A 369 13.65 13.84 -18.38
CA ASP A 369 13.92 13.69 -16.94
C ASP A 369 13.96 12.24 -16.45
N ARG A 370 14.62 12.02 -15.29
CA ARG A 370 14.89 10.69 -14.69
C ARG A 370 13.64 9.83 -14.56
N THR A 371 13.66 8.65 -15.18
CA THR A 371 12.67 7.59 -14.95
C THR A 371 13.21 6.56 -13.96
N ALA A 372 12.44 6.24 -12.91
CA ALA A 372 12.71 5.14 -11.97
C ALA A 372 14.12 5.15 -11.29
N GLY A 373 14.67 6.31 -10.99
CA GLY A 373 15.94 6.43 -10.24
C GLY A 373 17.20 6.18 -11.06
N GLN A 374 17.10 5.86 -12.36
CA GLN A 374 18.26 5.85 -13.25
C GLN A 374 18.49 7.24 -13.86
N ALA A 375 19.74 7.71 -13.76
CA ALA A 375 20.18 8.88 -14.50
C ALA A 375 20.28 8.53 -15.99
N ILE A 376 19.60 9.31 -16.85
CA ILE A 376 19.70 9.15 -18.29
C ILE A 376 21.16 9.46 -18.69
N LYS A 377 21.87 8.45 -19.22
CA LYS A 377 23.22 8.63 -19.78
C LYS A 377 23.11 9.09 -21.24
N GLY A 378 22.57 10.29 -21.45
CA GLY A 378 22.44 10.90 -22.78
C GLY A 378 21.38 12.02 -22.81
N THR A 379 21.47 12.93 -23.79
CA THR A 379 20.61 14.12 -23.88
C THR A 379 19.14 13.81 -24.22
N ARG A 380 18.83 12.59 -24.69
CA ARG A 380 17.48 12.04 -24.97
C ARG A 380 17.56 10.51 -24.92
N THR A 381 16.56 9.83 -24.36
CA THR A 381 16.42 8.37 -24.49
C THR A 381 14.95 8.02 -24.65
N SER A 382 14.68 7.08 -25.55
CA SER A 382 13.34 6.57 -25.87
C SER A 382 12.97 5.43 -24.93
N LEU A 383 11.80 5.47 -24.31
CA LEU A 383 11.27 4.40 -23.44
C LEU A 383 10.10 3.69 -24.12
N PHE A 384 9.96 2.38 -23.87
CA PHE A 384 8.87 1.54 -24.36
C PHE A 384 7.65 1.62 -23.47
#